data_AF-F0RR45-F1
#
_entry.id   AF-F0RR45-F1
#
_cell.length_a   1.000
_cell.length_b   1.000
_cell.length_c   1.000
_cell.angle_alpha   90.00
_cell.angle_beta   90.00
_cell.angle_gamma   90.00
#
_symmetry.space_group_name_H-M   'P 1'
#
loop_
_entity.id
_entity.type
_entity.pdbx_description
1 polymer ?
#
loop_
_entity_poly.entity_id
_entity_poly.type
_entity_poly.pdbx_seq_one_letter_code
_entity_poly.pdbx_strand_id
1 'polypeptide(L)'
;MNHLNQPPQDSLFTALRPFFRIDQRRFTVLVALILAIIQQRSVVLNNLKATITLPGSREMRYQRLLRFVQFLIPEEMYLKFALHVLGTDELTLILDRTNWKLGKRDVNILMLSAVWEGFSLPLMWRFLPHGGSSDQRIRKELMADFLRHCPQVHIDGLLADREYTNSRLPGQVTN
;
A
#
# COMPACT_ATOMS: atom_id res chain seq x y z
N MET A 1 -18.73 14.19 -19.38
CA MET A 1 -19.74 13.38 -18.67
C MET A 1 -19.69 13.77 -17.20
N ASN A 2 -20.82 14.15 -16.59
CA ASN A 2 -20.85 14.66 -15.21
C ASN A 2 -20.54 13.56 -14.19
N HIS A 3 -19.29 13.47 -13.73
CA HIS A 3 -18.85 12.52 -12.69
C HIS A 3 -19.40 12.83 -11.28
N LEU A 4 -20.10 13.95 -11.09
CA LEU A 4 -20.54 14.42 -9.77
C LEU A 4 -21.83 13.77 -9.23
N ASN A 5 -22.56 12.98 -10.02
CA ASN A 5 -23.85 12.37 -9.61
C ASN A 5 -23.81 10.84 -9.46
N GLN A 6 -22.65 10.20 -9.59
CA GLN A 6 -22.54 8.77 -9.37
C GLN A 6 -22.41 8.46 -7.87
N PRO A 7 -23.07 7.40 -7.35
CA PRO A 7 -22.84 6.96 -5.98
C PRO A 7 -21.33 6.77 -5.72
N PRO A 8 -20.80 7.17 -4.55
CA PRO A 8 -19.38 7.04 -4.23
C PRO A 8 -18.84 5.62 -4.42
N GLN A 9 -19.69 4.62 -4.17
CA GLN A 9 -19.38 3.21 -4.40
C GLN A 9 -19.11 2.89 -5.86
N ASP A 10 -19.95 3.36 -6.78
CA ASP A 10 -19.80 3.08 -8.21
C ASP A 10 -18.57 3.78 -8.78
N SER A 11 -18.35 5.03 -8.38
CA SER A 11 -17.18 5.81 -8.79
C SER A 11 -15.87 5.15 -8.35
N LEU A 12 -15.78 4.75 -7.07
CA LEU A 12 -14.60 4.07 -6.54
C LEU A 12 -14.42 2.68 -7.15
N PHE A 13 -15.52 1.96 -7.40
CA PHE A 13 -15.48 0.67 -8.07
C PHE A 13 -14.85 0.80 -9.46
N THR A 14 -15.32 1.75 -10.28
CA THR A 14 -14.78 2.02 -11.62
C THR A 14 -13.31 2.45 -11.57
N ALA A 15 -12.94 3.32 -10.64
CA ALA A 15 -11.57 3.82 -10.51
C ALA A 15 -10.57 2.71 -10.14
N LEU A 16 -10.93 1.78 -9.25
CA LEU A 16 -10.02 0.74 -8.77
C LEU A 16 -9.99 -0.51 -9.64
N ARG A 17 -11.03 -0.77 -10.44
CA ARG A 17 -11.19 -2.03 -11.19
C ARG A 17 -10.03 -2.35 -12.15
N PRO A 18 -9.42 -1.39 -12.87
CA PRO A 18 -8.29 -1.68 -13.74
C PRO A 18 -7.07 -2.28 -13.02
N PHE A 19 -6.88 -1.94 -11.74
CA PHE A 19 -5.69 -2.28 -10.95
C PHE A 19 -5.86 -3.55 -10.11
N PHE A 20 -7.04 -3.73 -9.52
CA PHE A 20 -7.29 -4.84 -8.59
C PHE A 20 -8.07 -5.98 -9.26
N ARG A 21 -7.34 -6.85 -9.95
CA ARG A 21 -7.88 -8.04 -10.66
C ARG A 21 -8.10 -9.23 -9.71
N ILE A 22 -8.91 -9.01 -8.68
CA ILE A 22 -9.31 -10.04 -7.71
C ILE A 22 -10.76 -10.50 -7.97
N ASP A 23 -11.15 -11.60 -7.33
CA ASP A 23 -12.51 -12.11 -7.35
C ASP A 23 -13.54 -11.01 -7.05
N GLN A 24 -14.66 -11.01 -7.78
CA GLN A 24 -15.68 -9.97 -7.72
C GLN A 24 -16.21 -9.73 -6.30
N ARG A 25 -16.38 -10.80 -5.50
CA ARG A 25 -16.87 -10.68 -4.12
C ARG A 25 -15.82 -10.03 -3.24
N ARG A 26 -14.54 -10.38 -3.40
CA ARG A 26 -13.43 -9.72 -2.68
C ARG A 26 -13.30 -8.25 -3.08
N PHE A 27 -13.38 -7.94 -4.37
CA PHE A 27 -13.32 -6.58 -4.86
C PHE A 27 -14.47 -5.72 -4.34
N THR A 28 -15.69 -6.27 -4.28
CA THR A 28 -16.84 -5.60 -3.65
C THR A 28 -16.57 -5.28 -2.18
N VAL A 29 -15.96 -6.20 -1.42
CA VAL A 29 -15.59 -5.97 -0.02
C VAL A 29 -14.50 -4.92 0.10
N LEU A 30 -13.49 -4.90 -0.78
CA LEU A 30 -12.43 -3.88 -0.80
C LEU A 30 -13.01 -2.47 -0.93
N VAL A 31 -13.85 -2.25 -1.94
CA VAL A 31 -14.48 -0.94 -2.20
C VAL A 31 -15.34 -0.49 -1.01
N ALA A 32 -16.19 -1.40 -0.50
CA ALA A 32 -17.03 -1.10 0.65
C ALA A 32 -16.20 -0.82 1.92
N LEU A 33 -15.10 -1.54 2.12
CA LEU A 33 -14.21 -1.36 3.26
C LEU A 33 -13.49 0.00 3.21
N ILE A 34 -12.95 0.40 2.06
CA ILE A 34 -12.31 1.71 1.90
C ILE A 34 -13.28 2.84 2.27
N LEU A 35 -14.50 2.81 1.72
CA LEU A 35 -15.52 3.82 2.02
C LEU A 35 -15.92 3.81 3.49
N ALA A 36 -16.09 2.62 4.09
CA ALA A 36 -16.42 2.51 5.51
C ALA A 36 -15.32 3.06 6.42
N ILE A 37 -14.04 2.82 6.09
CA ILE A 37 -12.89 3.38 6.82
C ILE A 37 -12.89 4.90 6.73
N ILE A 38 -13.11 5.47 5.55
CA ILE A 38 -13.16 6.92 5.36
C ILE A 38 -14.32 7.53 6.16
N GLN A 39 -15.51 6.93 6.07
CA GLN A 39 -16.71 7.42 6.75
C GLN A 39 -16.63 7.32 8.27
N GLN A 40 -16.09 6.21 8.79
CA GLN A 40 -15.99 5.96 10.24
C GLN A 40 -14.68 6.45 10.86
N ARG A 41 -13.69 6.82 10.03
CA ARG A 41 -12.32 7.15 10.45
C ARG A 41 -11.74 6.10 11.39
N SER A 42 -12.01 4.82 11.10
CA SER A 42 -11.60 3.70 11.94
C SER A 42 -11.22 2.51 11.08
N VAL A 43 -10.22 1.76 11.51
CA VAL A 43 -9.81 0.49 10.90
C VAL A 43 -10.28 -0.74 11.70
N VAL A 44 -11.01 -0.51 12.80
CA VAL A 44 -11.50 -1.58 13.67
C VAL A 44 -12.73 -2.24 13.04
N LEU A 45 -12.58 -3.48 12.56
CA LEU A 45 -13.64 -4.20 11.82
C LEU A 45 -14.98 -4.29 12.57
N ASN A 46 -14.93 -4.41 13.90
CA ASN A 46 -16.14 -4.46 14.72
C ASN A 46 -16.93 -3.14 14.71
N ASN A 47 -16.24 -1.99 14.58
CA ASN A 47 -16.88 -0.69 14.43
C ASN A 47 -17.44 -0.54 13.02
N LEU A 48 -16.70 -1.06 12.02
CA LEU A 48 -17.07 -0.93 10.61
C LEU A 48 -18.30 -1.76 10.21
N LYS A 49 -18.61 -2.87 10.91
CA LYS A 49 -19.75 -3.75 10.54
C LYS A 49 -21.11 -3.04 10.57
N ALA A 50 -21.23 -1.95 11.33
CA ALA A 50 -22.47 -1.16 11.41
C ALA A 50 -22.69 -0.28 10.18
N THR A 51 -21.61 0.27 9.62
CA THR A 51 -21.64 1.29 8.56
C THR A 51 -21.34 0.73 7.18
N ILE A 52 -20.64 -0.41 7.09
CA ILE A 52 -20.25 -0.96 5.80
C ILE A 52 -21.45 -1.38 4.95
N THR A 53 -21.51 -0.86 3.72
CA THR A 53 -22.55 -1.13 2.73
C THR A 53 -22.32 -2.49 2.05
N LEU A 54 -22.69 -3.57 2.75
CA LEU A 54 -22.69 -4.94 2.22
C LEU A 54 -24.00 -5.65 2.59
N PRO A 55 -24.49 -6.60 1.79
CA PRO A 55 -25.72 -7.34 2.13
C PRO A 55 -25.49 -8.33 3.28
N GLY A 56 -26.56 -8.64 4.00
CA GLY A 56 -26.59 -9.59 5.13
C GLY A 56 -26.60 -8.91 6.51
N SER A 57 -26.72 -9.73 7.56
CA SER A 57 -26.71 -9.26 8.95
C SER A 57 -25.35 -8.67 9.36
N ARG A 58 -25.30 -7.98 10.50
CA ARG A 58 -24.04 -7.42 11.05
C ARG A 58 -22.98 -8.51 11.24
N GLU A 59 -23.38 -9.70 11.66
CA GLU A 59 -22.53 -10.86 11.87
C GLU A 59 -22.00 -11.38 10.53
N MET A 60 -22.87 -11.50 9.51
CA MET A 60 -22.44 -11.89 8.17
C MET A 60 -21.45 -10.90 7.57
N ARG A 61 -21.69 -9.59 7.73
CA ARG A 61 -20.76 -8.53 7.27
C ARG A 61 -19.43 -8.62 7.99
N TYR A 62 -19.44 -8.81 9.31
CA TYR A 62 -18.22 -8.99 10.11
C TYR A 62 -17.41 -10.22 9.65
N GLN A 63 -18.07 -11.36 9.38
CA GLN A 63 -17.40 -12.56 8.85
C GLN A 63 -16.85 -12.37 7.43
N ARG A 64 -17.49 -11.54 6.60
CA ARG A 64 -16.95 -11.16 5.28
C ARG A 64 -15.70 -10.29 5.43
N LEU A 65 -15.72 -9.33 6.33
CA LEU A 65 -14.56 -8.49 6.65
C LEU A 65 -13.38 -9.32 7.15
N LEU A 66 -13.60 -10.23 8.11
CA LEU A 66 -12.56 -11.11 8.63
C LEU A 66 -11.91 -11.96 7.53
N ARG A 67 -12.72 -12.59 6.67
CA ARG A 67 -12.21 -13.37 5.54
C ARG A 67 -11.45 -12.51 4.53
N PHE A 68 -11.87 -11.26 4.33
CA PHE A 68 -11.21 -10.35 3.42
C PHE A 68 -9.85 -9.88 3.94
N VAL A 69 -9.71 -9.51 5.21
CA VAL A 69 -8.41 -9.05 5.75
C VAL A 69 -7.37 -10.18 5.86
N GLN A 70 -7.81 -11.44 5.85
CA GLN A 70 -6.94 -12.61 5.76
C GLN A 70 -6.47 -12.91 4.33
N PHE A 71 -7.12 -12.32 3.33
CA PHE A 71 -6.71 -12.45 1.94
C PHE A 71 -5.56 -11.49 1.64
N LEU A 72 -4.45 -12.05 1.14
CA LEU A 72 -3.30 -11.28 0.69
C LEU A 72 -3.58 -10.72 -0.70
N ILE A 73 -3.69 -9.40 -0.80
CA ILE A 73 -3.70 -8.70 -2.08
C ILE A 73 -2.27 -8.75 -2.63
N PRO A 74 -2.04 -9.22 -3.88
CA PRO A 74 -0.72 -9.20 -4.49
C PRO A 74 -0.13 -7.79 -4.51
N GLU A 75 1.11 -7.65 -4.04
CA GLU A 75 1.82 -6.36 -3.89
C GLU A 75 1.86 -5.58 -5.22
N GLU A 76 2.03 -6.29 -6.34
CA GLU A 76 2.03 -5.73 -7.69
C GLU A 76 0.75 -4.98 -8.07
N MET A 77 -0.41 -5.36 -7.51
CA MET A 77 -1.68 -4.68 -7.82
C MET A 77 -1.73 -3.31 -7.16
N TYR A 78 -1.30 -3.24 -5.88
CA TYR A 78 -1.18 -1.98 -5.16
C TYR A 78 -0.13 -1.09 -5.81
N LEU A 79 1.04 -1.64 -6.14
CA LEU A 79 2.13 -0.88 -6.74
C LEU A 79 1.73 -0.25 -8.07
N LYS A 80 1.06 -1.00 -8.97
CA LYS A 80 0.52 -0.45 -10.23
C LYS A 80 -0.49 0.67 -9.99
N PHE A 81 -1.36 0.52 -8.99
CA PHE A 81 -2.30 1.57 -8.62
C PHE A 81 -1.58 2.81 -8.08
N ALA A 82 -0.61 2.64 -7.17
CA ALA A 82 0.14 3.74 -6.59
C ALA A 82 0.89 4.52 -7.67
N LEU A 83 1.60 3.85 -8.59
CA LEU A 83 2.28 4.51 -9.70
C LEU A 83 1.31 5.26 -10.63
N HIS A 84 0.14 4.70 -10.89
CA HIS A 84 -0.88 5.41 -11.66
C HIS A 84 -1.35 6.69 -10.97
N VAL A 85 -1.49 6.67 -9.64
CA VAL A 85 -1.84 7.86 -8.84
C VAL A 85 -0.72 8.89 -8.87
N LEU A 86 0.55 8.47 -8.85
CA LEU A 86 1.70 9.37 -8.96
C LEU A 86 1.73 10.11 -10.30
N GLY A 87 1.34 9.43 -11.39
CA GLY A 87 1.25 10.04 -12.72
C GLY A 87 2.61 10.38 -13.36
N THR A 88 3.70 9.82 -12.85
CA THR A 88 5.06 10.01 -13.36
C THR A 88 5.87 8.72 -13.21
N ASP A 89 6.81 8.51 -14.13
CA ASP A 89 7.81 7.45 -14.06
C ASP A 89 9.14 7.95 -13.44
N GLU A 90 9.31 9.26 -13.22
CA GLU A 90 10.47 9.86 -12.54
C GLU A 90 10.19 9.98 -11.03
N LEU A 91 10.94 9.21 -10.22
CA LEU A 91 10.70 9.08 -8.79
C LEU A 91 11.93 9.40 -7.96
N THR A 92 11.75 10.29 -6.98
CA THR A 92 12.60 10.34 -5.79
C THR A 92 12.04 9.38 -4.75
N LEU A 93 12.82 8.37 -4.40
CA LEU A 93 12.42 7.34 -3.44
C LEU A 93 12.84 7.71 -2.03
N ILE A 94 12.05 7.26 -1.04
CA ILE A 94 12.37 7.32 0.38
C ILE A 94 12.40 5.89 0.92
N LEU A 95 13.47 5.54 1.60
CA LEU A 95 13.56 4.31 2.38
C LEU A 95 13.58 4.67 3.87
N ASP A 96 12.50 4.31 4.56
CA ASP A 96 12.32 4.63 5.98
C ASP A 96 11.89 3.41 6.78
N ARG A 97 12.24 3.40 8.07
CA ARG A 97 11.79 2.40 9.03
C ARG A 97 10.67 2.98 9.87
N THR A 98 9.53 2.30 9.89
CA THR A 98 8.43 2.59 10.81
C THR A 98 8.23 1.45 11.81
N ASN A 99 8.00 1.78 13.08
CA ASN A 99 7.68 0.82 14.14
C ASN A 99 6.24 1.09 14.61
N TRP A 100 5.40 0.06 14.50
CA TRP A 100 4.03 0.10 14.98
C TRP A 100 3.88 -0.81 16.19
N LYS A 101 3.02 -0.42 17.13
CA LYS A 101 2.63 -1.24 18.27
C LYS A 101 1.29 -1.90 18.00
N LEU A 102 1.30 -3.22 17.81
CA LEU A 102 0.08 -4.03 17.80
C LEU A 102 -0.17 -4.57 19.21
N GLY A 103 -0.90 -3.80 20.02
CA GLY A 103 -0.99 -4.04 21.46
C GLY A 103 0.39 -3.90 22.09
N LYS A 104 0.93 -4.99 22.66
CA LYS A 104 2.29 -5.02 23.21
C LYS A 104 3.36 -5.47 22.20
N ARG A 105 2.96 -5.96 21.03
CA ARG A 105 3.87 -6.52 20.02
C ARG A 105 4.38 -5.41 19.10
N ASP A 106 5.70 -5.38 18.90
CA ASP A 106 6.33 -4.56 17.89
C ASP A 106 6.14 -5.13 16.48
N VAL A 107 5.75 -4.26 15.55
CA VAL A 107 5.70 -4.53 14.12
C VAL A 107 6.63 -3.53 13.45
N ASN A 108 7.80 -4.01 13.06
CA ASN A 108 8.80 -3.20 12.37
C ASN A 108 8.62 -3.36 10.87
N ILE A 109 8.57 -2.26 10.14
CA ILE A 109 8.35 -2.23 8.70
C ILE A 109 9.45 -1.40 8.07
N LEU A 110 10.15 -1.97 7.10
CA LEU A 110 10.97 -1.22 6.16
C LEU A 110 10.08 -0.82 4.98
N MET A 111 9.91 0.48 4.77
CA MET A 111 8.98 1.04 3.81
C MET A 111 9.75 1.76 2.71
N LEU A 112 9.49 1.38 1.45
CA LEU A 112 9.93 2.09 0.26
C LEU A 112 8.76 2.93 -0.25
N SER A 113 8.97 4.23 -0.38
CA SER A 113 7.94 5.20 -0.75
C SER A 113 8.44 6.13 -1.84
N ALA A 114 7.53 6.80 -2.58
CA ALA A 114 7.85 7.93 -3.44
C ALA A 114 7.53 9.24 -2.75
N VAL A 115 8.35 10.27 -3.01
CA VAL A 115 7.96 11.66 -2.75
C VAL A 115 6.87 12.05 -3.74
N TRP A 116 5.74 12.56 -3.23
CA TRP A 116 4.62 12.99 -4.06
C TRP A 116 3.85 14.13 -3.40
N GLU A 117 3.80 15.29 -4.05
CA GLU A 117 3.07 16.50 -3.59
C GLU A 117 3.33 16.87 -2.12
N GLY A 118 4.57 16.70 -1.63
CA GLY A 118 4.95 16.99 -0.24
C GLY A 118 4.61 15.87 0.76
N PHE A 119 4.11 14.73 0.29
CA PHE A 119 3.85 13.53 1.07
C PHE A 119 4.75 12.37 0.64
N SER A 120 4.82 11.35 1.49
CA SER A 120 5.48 10.08 1.20
C SER A 120 4.41 9.04 0.90
N LEU A 121 4.31 8.60 -0.36
CA LEU A 121 3.37 7.56 -0.78
C LEU A 121 4.06 6.19 -0.74
N PRO A 122 3.62 5.25 0.12
CA PRO A 122 4.20 3.92 0.16
C PRO A 122 4.06 3.20 -1.17
N LEU A 123 5.10 2.48 -1.58
CA LEU A 123 5.12 1.69 -2.82
C LEU A 123 5.26 0.20 -2.52
N MET A 124 6.21 -0.15 -1.67
CA MET A 124 6.52 -1.52 -1.28
C MET A 124 7.05 -1.56 0.15
N TRP A 125 6.95 -2.71 0.81
CA TRP A 125 7.46 -2.85 2.18
C TRP A 125 7.85 -4.28 2.54
N ARG A 126 8.65 -4.40 3.61
CA ARG A 126 9.01 -5.68 4.23
C ARG A 126 8.82 -5.58 5.74
N PHE A 127 8.23 -6.62 6.34
CA PHE A 127 8.22 -6.78 7.79
C PHE A 127 9.58 -7.25 8.26
N LEU A 128 10.11 -6.59 9.28
CA LEU A 128 11.38 -6.95 9.89
C LEU A 128 11.13 -7.78 11.16
N PRO A 129 11.88 -8.87 11.36
CA PRO A 129 11.70 -9.74 12.54
C PRO A 129 12.09 -9.05 13.86
N HIS A 130 12.86 -7.96 13.82
CA HIS A 130 13.35 -7.23 14.98
C HIS A 130 13.34 -5.70 14.80
N GLY A 131 13.47 -4.98 15.92
CA GLY A 131 13.84 -3.56 15.94
C GLY A 131 15.33 -3.34 15.63
N GLY A 132 15.77 -2.10 15.40
CA GLY A 132 17.18 -1.77 15.13
C GLY A 132 17.51 -1.59 13.64
N SER A 133 18.76 -1.73 13.20
CA SER A 133 19.08 -1.54 11.78
C SER A 133 18.47 -2.66 10.92
N SER A 134 17.97 -2.32 9.72
CA SER A 134 17.63 -3.36 8.74
C SER A 134 18.90 -3.93 8.16
N ASP A 135 18.99 -5.26 8.00
CA ASP A 135 20.06 -5.90 7.24
C ASP A 135 20.15 -5.27 5.84
N GLN A 136 21.36 -4.93 5.40
CA GLN A 136 21.63 -4.38 4.08
C GLN A 136 21.06 -5.29 2.98
N ARG A 137 21.04 -6.60 3.21
CA ARG A 137 20.44 -7.58 2.28
C ARG A 137 18.95 -7.31 2.04
N ILE A 138 18.16 -7.09 3.10
CA ILE A 138 16.72 -6.84 2.99
C ILE A 138 16.45 -5.56 2.18
N ARG A 139 17.28 -4.52 2.37
CA ARG A 139 17.17 -3.27 1.60
C ARG A 139 17.42 -3.48 0.11
N LYS A 140 18.47 -4.24 -0.22
CA LYS A 140 18.82 -4.58 -1.60
C LYS A 140 17.73 -5.45 -2.24
N GLU A 141 17.17 -6.41 -1.51
CA GLU A 141 16.07 -7.26 -1.98
C GLU A 141 14.80 -6.44 -2.25
N LEU A 142 14.42 -5.55 -1.34
CA LEU A 142 13.26 -4.66 -1.53
C LEU A 142 13.43 -3.76 -2.76
N MET A 143 14.62 -3.17 -2.93
CA MET A 143 14.92 -2.34 -4.10
C MET A 143 14.94 -3.15 -5.41
N ALA A 144 15.52 -4.35 -5.38
CA ALA A 144 15.58 -5.23 -6.54
C ALA A 144 14.19 -5.72 -6.96
N ASP A 145 13.32 -6.03 -6.00
CA ASP A 145 11.93 -6.40 -6.28
C ASP A 145 11.15 -5.20 -6.86
N PHE A 146 11.34 -3.99 -6.32
CA PHE A 146 10.75 -2.76 -6.87
C PHE A 146 11.15 -2.55 -8.33
N LEU A 147 12.45 -2.58 -8.64
CA LEU A 147 12.95 -2.43 -10.01
C LEU A 147 12.46 -3.53 -10.96
N ARG A 148 12.27 -4.75 -10.45
CA ARG A 148 11.71 -5.87 -11.25
C ARG A 148 10.26 -5.63 -11.61
N HIS A 149 9.47 -5.06 -10.70
CA HIS A 149 8.07 -4.76 -10.95
C HIS A 149 7.86 -3.48 -11.77
N CYS A 150 8.84 -2.56 -11.76
CA CYS A 150 8.73 -1.22 -12.33
C CYS A 150 9.97 -0.88 -13.19
N PRO A 151 10.30 -1.67 -14.23
CA PRO A 151 11.52 -1.47 -15.01
C PRO A 151 11.54 -0.14 -15.79
N GLN A 152 10.38 0.47 -16.01
CA GLN A 152 10.24 1.75 -16.71
C GLN A 152 10.48 2.97 -15.82
N VAL A 153 10.47 2.80 -14.49
CA VAL A 153 10.65 3.90 -13.54
C VAL A 153 12.10 4.38 -13.56
N HIS A 154 12.29 5.69 -13.70
CA HIS A 154 13.56 6.37 -13.49
C HIS A 154 13.66 6.83 -12.02
N ILE A 155 14.78 6.51 -11.36
CA ILE A 155 15.00 6.89 -9.95
C ILE A 155 15.99 8.05 -9.92
N ASP A 156 15.49 9.26 -9.63
CA ASP A 156 16.29 10.48 -9.55
C ASP A 156 17.17 10.52 -8.29
N GLY A 157 16.69 9.85 -7.24
CA GLY A 157 17.38 9.82 -5.96
C GLY A 157 16.76 8.84 -4.97
N LEU A 158 17.55 8.49 -3.97
CA LEU A 158 17.10 7.74 -2.80
C LEU A 158 17.44 8.52 -1.54
N LEU A 159 16.41 8.89 -0.80
CA LEU A 159 16.51 9.47 0.53
C LEU A 159 16.42 8.35 1.57
N ALA A 160 17.41 8.25 2.44
CA ALA A 160 17.42 7.30 3.53
C ALA A 160 18.25 7.86 4.70
N ASP A 161 17.99 7.39 5.91
CA ASP A 161 18.73 7.86 7.09
C ASP A 161 20.23 7.49 7.00
N ARG A 162 21.08 8.09 7.84
CA ARG A 162 22.54 7.94 7.78
C ARG A 162 23.03 6.49 7.93
N GLU A 163 22.26 5.64 8.60
CA GLU A 163 22.53 4.18 8.71
C GLU A 163 22.42 3.41 7.38
N TYR A 164 22.04 4.09 6.30
CA TYR A 164 21.79 3.52 4.96
C TYR A 164 22.85 3.95 3.92
N THR A 165 23.85 4.74 4.33
CA THR A 165 24.90 5.31 3.45
C THR A 165 25.89 4.30 2.86
N ASN A 166 25.99 3.08 3.43
CA ASN A 166 26.91 2.05 2.94
C ASN A 166 26.32 1.12 1.84
N SER A 167 25.13 1.42 1.30
CA SER A 167 24.56 0.68 0.17
C SER A 167 24.70 1.47 -1.14
N ARG A 168 25.61 1.03 -2.02
CA ARG A 168 25.54 1.41 -3.45
C ARG A 168 24.23 0.90 -4.04
N LEU A 169 23.51 1.77 -4.74
CA LEU A 169 22.38 1.36 -5.55
C LEU A 169 22.87 0.55 -6.76
N PRO A 170 22.20 -0.54 -7.13
CA PRO A 170 22.46 -1.18 -8.41
C PRO A 170 22.10 -0.20 -9.54
N GLY A 171 23.03 0.04 -10.47
CA GLY A 171 22.75 0.79 -11.71
C GLY A 171 23.30 2.22 -11.81
N GLN A 172 24.05 2.73 -10.82
CA GLN A 172 24.81 3.97 -11.02
C GLN A 172 26.05 3.69 -11.87
N VAL A 173 26.00 4.02 -13.15
CA VAL A 173 27.18 4.20 -14.01
C VAL A 173 27.83 5.51 -13.58
N THR A 174 29.04 5.42 -13.03
CA THR A 174 29.90 6.58 -12.81
C THR A 174 30.36 7.14 -14.15
N ASN A 175 30.11 8.43 -14.39
CA ASN A 175 31.03 9.22 -15.22
C ASN A 175 32.35 9.40 -14.48
#